data_AF-A0A5K1GRU9-F1
#
_entry.id   AF-A0A5K1GRU9-F1
#
_cell.length_a   1.000
_cell.length_b   1.000
_cell.length_c   1.000
_cell.angle_alpha   90.00
_cell.angle_beta   90.00
_cell.angle_gamma   90.00
#
_symmetry.space_group_name_H-M   'P 1'
#
loop_
_entity.id
_entity.type
_entity.pdbx_description
1 polymer ?
#
loop_
_entity_poly.entity_id
_entity_poly.type
_entity_poly.pdbx_seq_one_letter_code
_entity_poly.pdbx_strand_id
1 'polypeptide(L)' 'IEVWLQTFSPGARTPIHRHSCEEVFIVLQGSGTLLLAPNSHMKYPGEPENLPIFPNSTFHVPVNDVHQ' A
#
# COMPACT_ATOMS: atom_id res chain seq x y z
N ILE A 1 -17.77 5.11 -0.18
CA ILE A 1 -16.47 5.61 -0.67
C ILE A 1 -15.87 6.43 0.45
N GLU A 2 -14.64 6.11 0.82
CA GLU A 2 -13.90 6.84 1.84
C GLU A 2 -12.69 7.47 1.17
N VAL A 3 -12.33 8.68 1.60
CA VAL A 3 -11.20 9.42 1.05
C VAL A 3 -10.41 9.98 2.20
N TRP A 4 -9.12 9.70 2.19
CA TRP A 4 -8.18 10.09 3.23
C TRP A 4 -7.00 10.83 2.62
N LEU A 5 -6.46 11.81 3.35
CA LEU A 5 -5.19 12.45 3.03
C LEU A 5 -4.20 12.14 4.15
N GLN A 6 -3.09 11.49 3.81
CA GLN A 6 -2.09 11.05 4.77
C GLN A 6 -0.71 11.58 4.38
N THR A 7 0.11 11.91 5.37
CA THR A 7 1.48 12.40 5.18
C THR A 7 2.40 11.69 6.17
N PHE A 8 3.54 11.22 5.69
CA PHE A 8 4.52 10.49 6.48
C PHE A 8 5.85 11.23 6.53
N SER A 9 6.47 11.27 7.71
CA SER A 9 7.87 11.66 7.84
C SER A 9 8.79 10.51 7.42
N PRO A 10 10.06 10.79 7.06
CA PRO A 10 11.04 9.72 6.84
C PRO A 10 11.09 8.73 8.01
N GLY A 11 11.03 7.44 7.69
CA GLY A 11 11.05 6.34 8.67
C GLY A 11 9.70 6.00 9.32
N ALA A 12 8.65 6.78 9.09
CA ALA A 12 7.30 6.43 9.52
C ALA A 12 6.73 5.29 8.66
N ARG A 13 5.92 4.42 9.27
CA ARG A 13 5.25 3.30 8.60
C ARG A 13 3.96 2.92 9.34
N THR A 14 2.99 2.39 8.60
CA THR A 14 1.79 1.74 9.16
C THR A 14 2.10 0.27 9.48
N PRO A 15 1.28 -0.43 10.26
CA PRO A 15 1.38 -1.90 10.34
C PRO A 15 1.02 -2.56 9.01
N ILE A 16 1.70 -3.66 8.66
CA ILE A 16 1.32 -4.50 7.51
C ILE A 16 -0.05 -5.13 7.78
N HIS A 17 -0.99 -5.01 6.85
CA HIS A 17 -2.35 -5.52 7.02
C HIS A 17 -3.05 -5.84 5.69
N ARG A 18 -4.28 -6.37 5.79
CA ARG A 18 -5.22 -6.59 4.68
C ARG A 18 -6.65 -6.40 5.16
N HIS A 19 -7.58 -6.12 4.24
CA HIS A 19 -9.00 -5.95 4.55
C HIS A 19 -9.90 -6.29 3.36
N SER A 20 -11.20 -6.42 3.63
CA SER A 20 -12.23 -6.79 2.64
C SER A 20 -12.66 -5.65 1.70
N CYS A 21 -11.95 -4.53 1.72
CA CYS A 21 -12.17 -3.38 0.84
C CYS A 21 -11.04 -3.27 -0.19
N GLU A 22 -11.36 -2.71 -1.36
CA GLU A 22 -10.36 -2.24 -2.32
C GLU A 22 -9.85 -0.86 -1.91
N GLU A 23 -8.60 -0.56 -2.24
CA GLU A 23 -7.99 0.75 -1.98
C GLU A 23 -7.18 1.23 -3.20
N VAL A 24 -7.10 2.56 -3.35
CA VAL A 24 -6.28 3.20 -4.37
C VAL A 24 -5.43 4.27 -3.71
N PHE A 25 -4.11 4.15 -3.86
CA PHE A 25 -3.17 5.18 -3.45
C PHE A 25 -2.81 6.08 -4.63
N ILE A 26 -2.96 7.39 -4.45
CA ILE A 26 -2.52 8.41 -5.41
C ILE A 26 -1.44 9.24 -4.74
N VAL A 27 -0.24 9.25 -5.32
CA VAL A 27 0.91 9.95 -4.73
C VAL A 27 0.97 11.37 -5.28
N LEU A 28 0.63 12.34 -4.43
CA LEU A 28 0.62 13.76 -4.79
C LEU A 28 2.03 14.37 -4.74
N GLN A 29 2.84 13.99 -3.75
CA GLN A 29 4.20 14.53 -3.54
C GLN A 29 5.07 13.56 -2.73
N GLY A 30 6.39 13.67 -2.86
CA GLY A 30 7.36 12.93 -2.07
C GLY A 30 7.77 11.60 -2.73
N SER A 31 8.59 10.83 -2.01
CA SER A 31 9.04 9.50 -2.43
C SER A 31 9.17 8.56 -1.23
N GLY A 32 9.19 7.27 -1.51
CA GLY A 32 9.26 6.22 -0.49
C GLY A 32 9.07 4.83 -1.08
N THR A 33 8.53 3.91 -0.28
CA THR A 33 8.28 2.53 -0.67
C THR A 33 6.91 2.08 -0.19
N LEU A 34 6.13 1.49 -1.10
CA LEU A 34 4.91 0.75 -0.81
C LEU A 34 5.27 -0.74 -0.75
N LEU A 35 4.85 -1.43 0.30
CA LEU A 35 4.91 -2.88 0.33
C LEU A 35 3.59 -3.44 -0.19
N LEU A 36 3.64 -4.31 -1.20
CA LEU A 36 2.44 -4.95 -1.74
C LEU A 36 2.70 -6.42 -2.06
N ALA A 37 1.88 -7.31 -1.50
CA ALA A 37 1.91 -8.74 -1.82
C ALA A 37 0.69 -9.11 -2.70
N PRO A 38 0.85 -9.26 -4.03
CA PRO A 38 -0.24 -9.69 -4.89
C PRO A 38 -0.62 -11.16 -4.60
N ASN A 39 -1.91 -11.49 -4.71
CA ASN A 39 -2.45 -12.84 -4.47
C ASN A 39 -2.16 -13.37 -3.06
N SER A 40 -2.21 -12.50 -2.05
CA SER A 40 -1.88 -12.80 -0.65
C SER A 40 -2.97 -13.57 0.12
N HIS A 41 -3.86 -14.29 -0.58
CA HIS A 41 -4.99 -15.02 0.01
C HIS A 41 -4.57 -16.24 0.84
N MET A 42 -3.31 -16.67 0.72
CA MET A 42 -2.75 -17.72 1.56
C MET A 42 -2.66 -17.29 3.03
N LYS A 43 -2.58 -18.27 3.95
CA LYS A 43 -2.43 -17.99 5.39
C LYS A 43 -1.13 -17.22 5.69
N TYR A 44 -0.07 -17.52 4.94
CA TYR A 44 1.21 -16.82 5.00
C TYR A 44 1.53 -16.35 3.57
N PRO A 45 1.33 -15.07 3.26
CA PRO A 45 1.41 -14.56 1.90
C PRO A 45 2.84 -14.37 1.38
N GLY A 46 3.85 -14.73 2.17
CA GLY A 46 5.25 -14.58 1.81
C GLY A 46 5.76 -13.16 2.02
N GLU A 47 6.81 -12.81 1.28
CA GLU A 47 7.44 -11.50 1.32
C GLU A 47 6.78 -10.55 0.31
N PRO A 48 6.36 -9.33 0.71
CA PRO A 48 5.76 -8.37 -0.20
C PRO A 48 6.79 -7.78 -1.17
N GLU A 49 6.33 -7.36 -2.33
CA GLU A 49 7.12 -6.59 -3.27
C GLU A 49 7.37 -5.18 -2.74
N ASN A 50 8.58 -4.65 -2.97
CA ASN A 50 8.94 -3.27 -2.63
C ASN A 50 8.75 -2.38 -3.85
N LEU A 51 7.67 -1.61 -3.88
CA LEU A 51 7.34 -0.72 -4.98
C LEU A 51 7.79 0.71 -4.66
N PRO A 52 8.62 1.36 -5.49
CA PRO A 52 8.99 2.75 -5.27
C PRO A 52 7.78 3.66 -5.50
N ILE A 53 7.51 4.57 -4.57
CA ILE A 53 6.49 5.60 -4.75
C ILE A 53 7.17 6.93 -5.13
N PHE A 54 6.53 7.67 -6.03
CA PHE A 54 6.96 8.98 -6.51
C PHE A 54 5.74 9.78 -7.00
N PRO A 55 5.81 11.11 -7.15
CA PRO A 55 4.64 11.90 -7.54
C PRO A 55 4.08 11.44 -8.89
N ASN A 56 2.77 11.54 -9.07
CA ASN A 56 2.05 11.09 -10.28
C ASN A 56 2.06 9.56 -10.50
N SER A 57 2.23 8.78 -9.42
CA SER A 57 2.00 7.34 -9.41
C SER A 57 0.64 7.00 -8.78
N THR A 58 0.01 5.95 -9.30
CA THR A 58 -1.25 5.40 -8.78
C THR A 58 -1.06 3.91 -8.54
N PHE A 59 -1.43 3.44 -7.35
CA PHE A 59 -1.38 2.04 -6.97
C PHE A 59 -2.78 1.55 -6.66
N HIS A 60 -3.13 0.40 -7.20
CA HIS A 60 -4.37 -0.30 -6.90
C HIS A 60 -4.06 -1.46 -5.95
N VAL A 61 -4.79 -1.52 -4.84
CA VAL A 61 -4.72 -2.61 -3.86
C VAL A 61 -6.02 -3.41 -3.95
N PRO A 62 -5.99 -4.60 -4.56
CA PRO A 62 -7.14 -5.49 -4.62
C PRO A 62 -7.63 -5.92 -3.23
N VAL A 63 -8.87 -6.39 -3.18
CA VAL A 63 -9.46 -6.95 -1.95
C VAL A 63 -8.54 -8.00 -1.34
N ASN A 64 -8.30 -7.87 -0.04
CA ASN A 64 -7.45 -8.76 0.76
C ASN A 64 -5.97 -8.82 0.38
N ASP A 65 -5.48 -7.98 -0.54
CA ASP A 65 -4.04 -7.90 -0.77
C ASP A 65 -3.31 -7.24 0.41
N VAL A 66 -2.23 -7.87 0.88
CA VAL A 66 -1.44 -7.42 2.01
C VAL A 66 -0.57 -6.23 1.60
N HIS A 67 -0.65 -5.15 2.37
CA HIS A 67 0.04 -3.90 2.06
C HIS A 67 0.47 -3.11 3.32
N GLN A 68 1.36 -2.12 3.11
CA GLN A 68 1.81 -1.11 4.08
C GLN A 68 2.16 0.20 3.39
#